data_AF-A0A958T304-F1
#
_entry.id   AF-A0A958T304-F1
#
_cell.length_a   1.000
_cell.length_b   1.000
_cell.length_c   1.000
_cell.angle_alpha   90.00
_cell.angle_beta   90.00
_cell.angle_gamma   90.00
#
_symmetry.space_group_name_H-M   'P 1'
#
loop_
_entity.id
_entity.type
_entity.pdbx_description
1 polymer ?
#
loop_
_entity_poly.entity_id
_entity_poly.type
_entity_poly.pdbx_seq_one_letter_code
_entity_poly.pdbx_strand_id
1 'polypeptide(L)'
;MGKGFFNVPLAVNEPVMGYAPGSPERETVLKAYKEMFNGQVEVPLYLNGKDIKTGTTRTMSPPHDHKHIVGSYHLAEKKHVEEAIATALEARKNWSQTPWEQRAAIFLKAAELIAGPYRAKINAATMIAQSKTIHQAEIDAACELIDFLRFNVQYMTDIYAEQPESTSDAWNRVEYRPLEGFTYAVTPFNFTAISGNLPASMALMGNVVVWKPSDSQIFSAKIVMDVFKEAGVPAGVINVVFGDPVMITETILSHPDFSGLHFTGSTFVFKELWRQIGANIHNYKTYPRIVGETGGKDFIVAHKTAVPKQVSTAIVRGAFEFQGQKCSAASRAYIAKSIWPEVKKHVVEDVNSFKMGSPEDMSNFITAVIHEGSFDKLAGYIDKAKADKDVEILVGGGYDKSKGYFIEPTV
;
A
#
# COMPACT_ATOMS: atom_id res chain seq x y z
N MET A 1 -4.68 -21.88 28.40
CA MET A 1 -5.46 -21.86 27.15
C MET A 1 -6.93 -21.85 27.52
N GLY A 2 -7.75 -20.99 26.89
CA GLY A 2 -9.20 -21.01 27.10
C GLY A 2 -9.78 -22.35 26.63
N LYS A 3 -10.82 -22.85 27.30
CA LYS A 3 -11.55 -24.05 26.89
C LYS A 3 -12.84 -23.60 26.19
N GLY A 4 -12.81 -23.43 24.88
CA GLY A 4 -13.97 -22.99 24.10
C GLY A 4 -13.74 -23.09 22.59
N PHE A 5 -14.83 -23.22 21.83
CA PHE A 5 -14.83 -23.03 20.37
C PHE A 5 -15.17 -21.56 20.11
N PHE A 6 -14.22 -20.81 19.54
CA PHE A 6 -14.35 -19.37 19.31
C PHE A 6 -14.71 -19.10 17.85
N ASN A 7 -15.65 -18.18 17.64
CA ASN A 7 -15.98 -17.65 16.33
C ASN A 7 -15.56 -16.18 16.26
N VAL A 8 -14.98 -15.78 15.12
CA VAL A 8 -14.68 -14.37 14.86
C VAL A 8 -15.93 -13.63 14.39
N PRO A 9 -16.00 -12.30 14.56
CA PRO A 9 -17.05 -11.50 13.94
C PRO A 9 -17.08 -11.70 12.42
N LEU A 10 -18.27 -11.72 11.82
CA LEU A 10 -18.41 -11.76 10.37
C LEU A 10 -17.82 -10.49 9.76
N ALA A 11 -16.95 -10.63 8.76
CA ALA A 11 -16.40 -9.48 8.06
C ALA A 11 -17.45 -8.89 7.11
N VAL A 12 -17.56 -7.56 7.14
CA VAL A 12 -18.35 -6.76 6.20
C VAL A 12 -17.47 -5.66 5.66
N ASN A 13 -17.67 -5.30 4.39
CA ASN A 13 -16.91 -4.19 3.79
C ASN A 13 -17.20 -2.90 4.53
N GLU A 14 -16.12 -2.17 4.83
CA GLU A 14 -16.20 -0.87 5.46
C GLU A 14 -16.91 0.13 4.53
N PRO A 15 -17.93 0.86 5.03
CA PRO A 15 -18.58 1.90 4.23
C PRO A 15 -17.59 2.99 3.81
N VAL A 16 -17.67 3.38 2.53
CA VAL A 16 -16.91 4.51 1.98
C VAL A 16 -17.60 5.81 2.37
N MET A 17 -16.91 6.68 3.11
CA MET A 17 -17.45 8.00 3.47
C MET A 17 -17.46 8.95 2.27
N GLY A 18 -18.46 9.84 2.24
CA GLY A 18 -18.73 10.70 1.08
C GLY A 18 -17.91 12.00 1.03
N TYR A 19 -17.54 12.57 2.18
CA TYR A 19 -16.78 13.82 2.27
C TYR A 19 -17.42 15.01 1.54
N ALA A 20 -18.75 15.05 1.52
CA ALA A 20 -19.53 16.12 0.91
C ALA A 20 -19.26 17.47 1.60
N PRO A 21 -19.44 18.62 0.92
CA PRO A 21 -19.32 19.94 1.55
C PRO A 21 -20.20 20.04 2.82
N GLY A 22 -19.60 20.48 3.94
CA GLY A 22 -20.28 20.61 5.24
C GLY A 22 -20.42 19.31 6.05
N SER A 23 -19.89 18.18 5.57
CA SER A 23 -19.90 16.92 6.33
C SER A 23 -18.84 16.90 7.44
N PRO A 24 -19.12 16.30 8.63
CA PRO A 24 -18.15 16.22 9.72
C PRO A 24 -16.84 15.52 9.36
N GLU A 25 -16.90 14.46 8.54
CA GLU A 25 -15.72 13.72 8.10
C GLU A 25 -14.80 14.59 7.23
N ARG A 26 -15.37 15.48 6.40
CA ARG A 26 -14.61 16.44 5.57
C ARG A 26 -13.88 17.46 6.42
N GLU A 27 -14.55 18.02 7.42
CA GLU A 27 -13.94 18.98 8.33
C GLU A 27 -12.82 18.34 9.15
N THR A 28 -13.06 17.12 9.65
CA THR A 28 -12.10 16.39 10.47
C THR A 28 -10.84 16.03 9.70
N VAL A 29 -10.97 15.50 8.48
CA VAL A 29 -9.80 15.14 7.66
C VAL A 29 -9.06 16.37 7.14
N LEU A 30 -9.76 17.46 6.81
CA LEU A 30 -9.11 18.71 6.40
C LEU A 30 -8.33 19.35 7.56
N LYS A 31 -8.88 19.29 8.78
CA LYS A 31 -8.16 19.72 9.98
C LYS A 31 -6.89 18.88 10.18
N ALA A 32 -7.02 17.55 10.16
CA ALA A 32 -5.87 16.65 10.28
C ALA A 32 -4.83 16.91 9.17
N TYR A 33 -5.26 17.08 7.93
CA TYR A 33 -4.40 17.43 6.81
C TYR A 33 -3.61 18.72 7.09
N LYS A 34 -4.28 19.81 7.49
CA LYS A 34 -3.62 21.09 7.76
C LYS A 34 -2.64 21.00 8.93
N GLU A 35 -3.00 20.32 10.00
CA GLU A 35 -2.11 20.12 11.16
C GLU A 35 -0.87 19.32 10.77
N MET A 36 -1.04 18.24 10.01
CA MET A 36 0.05 17.36 9.58
C MET A 36 0.92 17.99 8.50
N PHE A 37 0.32 18.74 7.57
CA PHE A 37 1.03 19.43 6.49
C PHE A 37 1.87 20.59 7.05
N ASN A 38 1.34 21.38 7.99
CA ASN A 38 2.09 22.50 8.59
C ASN A 38 2.99 22.08 9.77
N GLY A 39 2.86 20.85 10.24
CA GLY A 39 3.71 20.30 11.28
C GLY A 39 5.08 19.86 10.77
N GLN A 40 5.88 19.32 11.67
CA GLN A 40 7.09 18.57 11.33
C GLN A 40 7.05 17.22 12.01
N VAL A 41 6.93 16.16 11.21
CA VAL A 41 7.01 14.79 11.72
C VAL A 41 8.44 14.27 11.66
N GLU A 42 8.89 13.64 12.73
CA GLU A 42 10.14 12.87 12.75
C GLU A 42 9.77 11.39 12.83
N VAL A 43 10.20 10.59 11.84
CA VAL A 43 9.85 9.17 11.74
C VAL A 43 11.06 8.30 12.12
N PRO A 44 11.01 7.61 13.27
CA PRO A 44 12.08 6.73 13.73
C PRO A 44 12.00 5.37 13.04
N LEU A 45 13.08 4.58 13.07
CA LEU A 45 12.94 3.14 12.82
C LEU A 45 12.11 2.51 13.96
N TYR A 46 11.40 1.42 13.67
CA TYR A 46 10.59 0.73 14.67
C TYR A 46 11.18 -0.65 14.94
N LEU A 47 12.02 -0.77 15.97
CA LEU A 47 12.74 -2.01 16.28
C LEU A 47 12.35 -2.48 17.69
N ASN A 48 11.86 -3.71 17.81
CA ASN A 48 11.48 -4.33 19.07
C ASN A 48 10.58 -3.44 19.96
N GLY A 49 9.57 -2.81 19.35
CA GLY A 49 8.65 -1.90 20.05
C GLY A 49 9.24 -0.54 20.44
N LYS A 50 10.49 -0.24 20.07
CA LYS A 50 11.16 1.02 20.35
C LYS A 50 11.30 1.88 19.09
N ASP A 51 11.32 3.19 19.33
CA ASP A 51 11.55 4.22 18.32
C ASP A 51 13.05 4.53 18.28
N ILE A 52 13.73 4.09 17.23
CA ILE A 52 15.18 4.26 17.07
C ILE A 52 15.46 5.47 16.19
N LYS A 53 16.11 6.47 16.79
CA LYS A 53 16.62 7.66 16.11
C LYS A 53 18.10 7.47 15.80
N THR A 54 18.44 7.31 14.53
CA THR A 54 19.81 7.06 14.08
C THR A 54 20.67 8.33 13.94
N GLY A 55 20.04 9.52 14.00
CA GLY A 55 20.69 10.80 13.71
C GLY A 55 20.93 11.08 12.22
N THR A 56 21.09 10.04 11.39
CA THR A 56 21.14 10.16 9.93
C THR A 56 19.72 10.15 9.35
N THR A 57 19.31 11.24 8.71
CA THR A 57 17.94 11.40 8.23
C THR A 57 17.84 11.78 6.75
N ARG A 58 16.66 11.59 6.18
CA ARG A 58 16.24 12.20 4.90
C ARG A 58 14.90 12.90 5.10
N THR A 59 14.63 13.94 4.31
CA THR A 59 13.38 14.69 4.35
C THR A 59 12.23 13.95 3.65
N MET A 60 11.01 14.28 4.06
CA MET A 60 9.78 13.90 3.38
C MET A 60 9.10 15.16 2.87
N SER A 61 8.70 15.13 1.60
CA SER A 61 8.02 16.23 0.93
C SER A 61 6.82 15.72 0.14
N PRO A 62 5.67 16.42 0.18
CA PRO A 62 4.48 16.03 -0.57
C PRO A 62 4.72 16.14 -2.09
N PRO A 63 4.24 15.21 -2.92
CA PRO A 63 4.50 15.27 -4.36
C PRO A 63 3.90 16.51 -5.05
N HIS A 64 2.79 17.04 -4.54
CA HIS A 64 2.09 18.23 -5.03
C HIS A 64 2.70 19.55 -4.55
N ASP A 65 3.66 19.50 -3.62
CA ASP A 65 4.42 20.66 -3.14
C ASP A 65 5.81 20.18 -2.67
N HIS A 66 6.66 19.77 -3.62
CA HIS A 66 7.87 19.00 -3.32
C HIS A 66 8.97 19.80 -2.63
N LYS A 67 8.82 21.13 -2.56
CA LYS A 67 9.69 22.04 -1.80
C LYS A 67 9.26 22.17 -0.35
N HIS A 68 8.01 21.83 -0.03
CA HIS A 68 7.50 21.84 1.33
C HIS A 68 7.98 20.59 2.07
N ILE A 69 8.62 20.77 3.22
CA ILE A 69 9.14 19.66 4.03
C ILE A 69 8.17 19.42 5.17
N VAL A 70 7.44 18.30 5.11
CA VAL A 70 6.49 17.89 6.16
C VAL A 70 7.17 17.14 7.30
N GLY A 71 8.42 16.73 7.11
CA GLY A 71 9.15 16.00 8.14
C GLY A 71 10.45 15.37 7.65
N SER A 72 10.99 14.51 8.49
CA SER A 72 12.17 13.69 8.18
C SER A 72 12.04 12.29 8.75
N TYR A 73 12.81 11.35 8.22
CA TYR A 73 12.85 9.97 8.69
C TYR A 73 14.29 9.49 8.85
N HIS A 74 14.49 8.58 9.80
CA HIS A 74 15.79 7.99 10.10
C HIS A 74 16.16 6.89 9.12
N LEU A 75 17.43 6.85 8.72
CA LEU A 75 17.98 5.84 7.82
C LEU A 75 18.64 4.73 8.63
N ALA A 76 18.33 3.49 8.28
CA ALA A 76 18.96 2.31 8.82
C ALA A 76 20.34 2.09 8.19
N GLU A 77 21.33 1.86 9.04
CA GLU A 77 22.56 1.12 8.72
C GLU A 77 22.36 -0.40 8.89
N LYS A 78 23.29 -1.20 8.35
CA LYS A 78 23.28 -2.67 8.42
C LYS A 78 22.99 -3.23 9.82
N LYS A 79 23.63 -2.69 10.87
CA LYS A 79 23.43 -3.12 12.27
C LYS A 79 21.97 -3.05 12.73
N HIS A 80 21.20 -2.08 12.23
CA HIS A 80 19.79 -1.94 12.58
C HIS A 80 18.92 -2.99 11.89
N VAL A 81 19.31 -3.42 10.69
CA VAL A 81 18.65 -4.51 9.97
C VAL A 81 18.96 -5.84 10.65
N GLU A 82 20.21 -6.06 11.08
CA GLU A 82 20.60 -7.21 11.89
C GLU A 82 19.85 -7.24 13.23
N GLU A 83 19.70 -6.10 13.91
CA GLU A 83 18.87 -5.97 15.12
C GLU A 83 17.38 -6.27 14.84
N ALA A 84 16.82 -5.78 13.73
CA ALA A 84 15.45 -6.07 13.32
C ALA A 84 15.23 -7.57 13.12
N ILE A 85 16.18 -8.27 12.50
CA ILE A 85 16.13 -9.73 12.30
C ILE A 85 16.23 -10.45 13.64
N ALA A 86 17.21 -10.12 14.48
CA ALA A 86 17.42 -10.77 15.76
C ALA A 86 16.21 -10.63 16.69
N THR A 87 15.62 -9.42 16.74
CA THR A 87 14.45 -9.13 17.58
C THR A 87 13.18 -9.76 17.03
N ALA A 88 13.02 -9.84 15.70
CA ALA A 88 11.95 -10.63 15.09
C ALA A 88 12.04 -12.10 15.49
N LEU A 89 13.21 -12.72 15.33
CA LEU A 89 13.42 -14.12 15.68
C LEU A 89 13.18 -14.40 17.17
N GLU A 90 13.55 -13.47 18.06
CA GLU A 90 13.24 -13.57 19.49
C GLU A 90 11.73 -13.50 19.75
N ALA A 91 11.03 -12.50 19.18
CA ALA A 91 9.58 -12.34 19.32
C ALA A 91 8.82 -13.57 18.80
N ARG A 92 9.33 -14.22 17.75
CA ARG A 92 8.74 -15.41 17.13
C ARG A 92 8.53 -16.55 18.14
N LYS A 93 9.42 -16.71 19.12
CA LYS A 93 9.33 -17.79 20.13
C LYS A 93 8.00 -17.78 20.87
N ASN A 94 7.50 -16.58 21.20
CA ASN A 94 6.22 -16.40 21.88
C ASN A 94 5.07 -16.17 20.90
N TRP A 95 5.29 -15.37 19.85
CA TRP A 95 4.21 -14.98 18.92
C TRP A 95 3.64 -16.17 18.14
N SER A 96 4.51 -17.08 17.69
CA SER A 96 4.10 -18.31 16.99
C SER A 96 3.25 -19.24 17.85
N GLN A 97 3.40 -19.17 19.18
CA GLN A 97 2.69 -19.97 20.18
C GLN A 97 1.48 -19.24 20.78
N THR A 98 1.29 -17.96 20.45
CA THR A 98 0.14 -17.18 20.90
C THR A 98 -1.14 -17.79 20.31
N PRO A 99 -2.20 -18.04 21.09
CA PRO A 99 -3.44 -18.58 20.55
C PRO A 99 -3.97 -17.71 19.40
N TRP A 100 -4.50 -18.33 18.35
CA TRP A 100 -4.86 -17.63 17.12
C TRP A 100 -5.92 -16.55 17.36
N GLU A 101 -6.84 -16.77 18.30
CA GLU A 101 -7.90 -15.84 18.64
C GLU A 101 -7.35 -14.54 19.24
N GLN A 102 -6.22 -14.62 19.95
CA GLN A 102 -5.52 -13.46 20.50
C GLN A 102 -4.80 -12.70 19.40
N ARG A 103 -4.22 -13.42 18.42
CA ARG A 103 -3.64 -12.78 17.23
C ARG A 103 -4.72 -12.07 16.41
N ALA A 104 -5.85 -12.72 16.15
CA ALA A 104 -7.00 -12.14 15.47
C ALA A 104 -7.51 -10.87 16.16
N ALA A 105 -7.68 -10.90 17.49
CA ALA A 105 -8.20 -9.78 18.26
C ALA A 105 -7.37 -8.50 18.08
N ILE A 106 -6.05 -8.62 17.95
CA ILE A 106 -5.16 -7.47 17.71
C ILE A 106 -5.47 -6.81 16.36
N PHE A 107 -5.59 -7.59 15.28
CA PHE A 107 -5.84 -7.03 13.95
C PHE A 107 -7.29 -6.56 13.77
N LEU A 108 -8.26 -7.19 14.44
CA LEU A 108 -9.62 -6.64 14.55
C LEU A 108 -9.62 -5.30 15.29
N LYS A 109 -8.88 -5.18 16.39
CA LYS A 109 -8.73 -3.89 17.09
C LYS A 109 -8.06 -2.83 16.22
N ALA A 110 -7.04 -3.21 15.44
CA ALA A 110 -6.42 -2.30 14.47
C ALA A 110 -7.43 -1.79 13.43
N ALA A 111 -8.32 -2.66 12.94
CA ALA A 111 -9.39 -2.28 12.03
C ALA A 111 -10.33 -1.24 12.66
N GLU A 112 -10.76 -1.44 13.91
CA GLU A 112 -11.64 -0.50 14.62
C GLU A 112 -10.96 0.83 14.94
N LEU A 113 -9.65 0.82 15.26
CA LEU A 113 -8.88 2.05 15.43
C LEU A 113 -8.84 2.87 14.15
N ILE A 114 -8.67 2.23 12.99
CA ILE A 114 -8.69 2.91 11.68
C ILE A 114 -10.11 3.36 11.33
N ALA A 115 -11.13 2.55 11.59
CA ALA A 115 -12.52 2.88 11.29
C ALA A 115 -13.02 4.11 12.06
N GLY A 116 -12.55 4.28 13.31
CA GLY A 116 -12.88 5.40 14.18
C GLY A 116 -11.75 6.43 14.32
N PRO A 117 -11.00 6.43 15.44
CA PRO A 117 -10.17 7.55 15.85
C PRO A 117 -8.99 7.87 14.90
N TYR A 118 -8.49 6.90 14.14
CA TYR A 118 -7.38 7.11 13.21
C TYR A 118 -7.81 7.44 11.77
N ARG A 119 -9.10 7.33 11.42
CA ARG A 119 -9.56 7.43 10.01
C ARG A 119 -9.10 8.71 9.33
N ALA A 120 -9.36 9.85 9.97
CA ALA A 120 -8.95 11.15 9.45
C ALA A 120 -7.42 11.29 9.36
N LYS A 121 -6.69 10.78 10.35
CA LYS A 121 -5.22 10.87 10.42
C LYS A 121 -4.55 10.05 9.33
N ILE A 122 -5.01 8.81 9.10
CA ILE A 122 -4.42 7.94 8.08
C ILE A 122 -4.76 8.40 6.66
N ASN A 123 -5.98 8.90 6.43
CA ASN A 123 -6.37 9.51 5.17
C ASN A 123 -5.54 10.76 4.89
N ALA A 124 -5.42 11.68 5.87
CA ALA A 124 -4.59 12.88 5.73
C ALA A 124 -3.11 12.55 5.44
N ALA A 125 -2.50 11.62 6.19
CA ALA A 125 -1.12 11.19 5.94
C ALA A 125 -0.93 10.64 4.52
N THR A 126 -1.89 9.85 4.05
CA THR A 126 -1.89 9.25 2.70
C THR A 126 -2.05 10.33 1.62
N MET A 127 -2.96 11.29 1.81
CA MET A 127 -3.12 12.44 0.91
C MET A 127 -1.81 13.24 0.79
N ILE A 128 -1.15 13.51 1.91
CA ILE A 128 0.11 14.26 1.97
C ILE A 128 1.25 13.48 1.30
N ALA A 129 1.53 12.26 1.76
CA ALA A 129 2.69 11.49 1.34
C ALA A 129 2.61 11.05 -0.12
N GLN A 130 1.40 10.65 -0.55
CA GLN A 130 1.22 9.97 -1.83
C GLN A 130 0.51 10.85 -2.87
N SER A 131 0.07 12.06 -2.49
CA SER A 131 -0.75 12.93 -3.35
C SER A 131 -2.02 12.21 -3.81
N LYS A 132 -2.80 11.72 -2.84
CA LYS A 132 -4.15 11.17 -3.11
C LYS A 132 -5.18 12.25 -2.87
N THR A 133 -6.23 12.28 -3.70
CA THR A 133 -7.47 12.98 -3.33
C THR A 133 -8.11 12.28 -2.13
N ILE A 134 -9.01 12.96 -1.42
CA ILE A 134 -9.69 12.36 -0.26
C ILE A 134 -10.42 11.06 -0.61
N HIS A 135 -11.10 11.01 -1.77
CA HIS A 135 -11.76 9.78 -2.22
C HIS A 135 -10.77 8.63 -2.41
N GLN A 136 -9.61 8.90 -3.04
CA GLN A 136 -8.59 7.87 -3.28
C GLN A 136 -7.88 7.44 -1.99
N ALA A 137 -7.76 8.32 -1.00
CA ALA A 137 -7.23 7.97 0.31
C ALA A 137 -8.24 7.12 1.10
N GLU A 138 -9.51 7.51 1.10
CA GLU A 138 -10.58 6.82 1.82
C GLU A 138 -10.73 5.37 1.37
N ILE A 139 -10.82 5.12 0.07
CA ILE A 139 -11.03 3.76 -0.45
C ILE A 139 -9.80 2.86 -0.25
N ASP A 140 -8.62 3.45 0.03
CA ASP A 140 -7.35 2.75 0.24
C ASP A 140 -7.01 2.67 1.73
N ALA A 141 -6.53 3.77 2.30
CA ALA A 141 -5.93 3.82 3.62
C ALA A 141 -6.91 3.52 4.75
N ALA A 142 -8.20 3.84 4.55
CA ALA A 142 -9.26 3.47 5.47
C ALA A 142 -9.92 2.15 5.02
N CYS A 143 -10.82 2.19 4.02
CA CYS A 143 -11.70 1.08 3.70
C CYS A 143 -10.95 -0.21 3.36
N GLU A 144 -10.04 -0.19 2.38
CA GLU A 144 -9.34 -1.39 1.95
C GLU A 144 -8.43 -1.97 3.05
N LEU A 145 -7.77 -1.12 3.85
CA LEU A 145 -6.97 -1.60 4.98
C LEU A 145 -7.83 -2.20 6.09
N ILE A 146 -8.95 -1.57 6.44
CA ILE A 146 -9.93 -2.11 7.40
C ILE A 146 -10.45 -3.46 6.92
N ASP A 147 -10.79 -3.55 5.63
CA ASP A 147 -11.28 -4.77 5.01
C ASP A 147 -10.20 -5.86 5.05
N PHE A 148 -8.95 -5.58 4.67
CA PHE A 148 -7.87 -6.56 4.82
C PHE A 148 -7.75 -7.08 6.24
N LEU A 149 -7.81 -6.20 7.24
CA LEU A 149 -7.67 -6.60 8.65
C LEU A 149 -8.85 -7.46 9.14
N ARG A 150 -10.09 -7.16 8.71
CA ARG A 150 -11.29 -7.94 9.07
C ARG A 150 -11.39 -9.24 8.28
N PHE A 151 -11.31 -9.18 6.96
CA PHE A 151 -11.46 -10.33 6.08
C PHE A 151 -10.32 -11.32 6.24
N ASN A 152 -9.06 -10.90 6.45
CA ASN A 152 -7.98 -11.85 6.71
C ASN A 152 -8.18 -12.64 8.00
N VAL A 153 -8.82 -12.05 9.02
CA VAL A 153 -9.17 -12.76 10.25
C VAL A 153 -10.24 -13.82 9.98
N GLN A 154 -11.25 -13.50 9.17
CA GLN A 154 -12.24 -14.48 8.71
C GLN A 154 -11.58 -15.59 7.88
N TYR A 155 -10.73 -15.25 6.91
CA TYR A 155 -10.01 -16.23 6.11
C TYR A 155 -9.08 -17.11 6.95
N MET A 156 -8.46 -16.57 8.01
CA MET A 156 -7.69 -17.39 8.94
C MET A 156 -8.57 -18.46 9.60
N THR A 157 -9.80 -18.14 9.99
CA THR A 157 -10.72 -19.13 10.58
C THR A 157 -11.23 -20.13 9.55
N ASP A 158 -11.50 -19.68 8.31
CA ASP A 158 -11.90 -20.57 7.22
C ASP A 158 -10.78 -21.60 6.94
N ILE A 159 -9.52 -21.14 6.86
CA ILE A 159 -8.35 -22.01 6.67
C ILE A 159 -8.21 -23.00 7.82
N TYR A 160 -8.37 -22.59 9.08
CA TYR A 160 -8.19 -23.49 10.22
C TYR A 160 -9.34 -24.50 10.39
N ALA A 161 -10.52 -24.20 9.85
CA ALA A 161 -11.66 -25.11 9.84
C ALA A 161 -11.47 -26.30 8.88
N GLU A 162 -10.61 -26.17 7.87
CA GLU A 162 -10.24 -27.25 6.97
C GLU A 162 -9.48 -28.35 7.73
N GLN A 163 -10.17 -29.46 8.01
CA GLN A 163 -9.65 -30.61 8.76
C GLN A 163 -9.92 -31.93 8.02
N PRO A 164 -9.01 -32.92 8.12
CA PRO A 164 -9.16 -34.20 7.44
C PRO A 164 -10.23 -35.06 8.11
N GLU A 165 -10.80 -35.99 7.33
CA GLU A 165 -11.65 -37.04 7.88
C GLU A 165 -10.89 -37.92 8.88
N SER A 166 -11.62 -38.40 9.87
CA SER A 166 -11.15 -39.37 10.85
C SER A 166 -11.89 -40.69 10.68
N THR A 167 -11.26 -41.79 11.05
CA THR A 167 -11.83 -43.14 10.97
C THR A 167 -12.09 -43.69 12.38
N SER A 168 -12.63 -44.90 12.49
CA SER A 168 -12.79 -45.57 13.80
C SER A 168 -11.47 -45.81 14.52
N ASP A 169 -10.36 -45.91 13.78
CA ASP A 169 -9.08 -46.36 14.30
C ASP A 169 -8.10 -45.20 14.52
N ALA A 170 -8.37 -44.03 13.93
CA ALA A 170 -7.49 -42.88 13.98
C ALA A 170 -8.24 -41.55 13.99
N TRP A 171 -7.83 -40.64 14.88
CA TRP A 171 -8.25 -39.24 14.90
C TRP A 171 -7.19 -38.36 14.23
N ASN A 172 -7.52 -37.88 13.03
CA ASN A 172 -6.63 -37.06 12.22
C ASN A 172 -6.89 -35.57 12.47
N ARG A 173 -5.83 -34.76 12.49
CA ARG A 173 -5.90 -33.30 12.65
C ARG A 173 -4.78 -32.65 11.85
N VAL A 174 -5.03 -31.45 11.32
CA VAL A 174 -4.02 -30.60 10.68
C VAL A 174 -3.75 -29.39 11.57
N GLU A 175 -2.47 -29.13 11.81
CA GLU A 175 -1.99 -27.91 12.46
C GLU A 175 -1.36 -26.99 11.41
N TYR A 176 -1.94 -25.80 11.25
CA TYR A 176 -1.43 -24.76 10.36
C TYR A 176 -0.30 -23.97 11.05
N ARG A 177 0.93 -24.47 10.91
CA ARG A 177 2.11 -23.87 11.53
C ARG A 177 2.57 -22.59 10.80
N PRO A 178 3.03 -21.55 11.52
CA PRO A 178 3.77 -20.44 10.91
C PRO A 178 5.11 -20.91 10.34
N LEU A 179 5.71 -20.09 9.47
CA LEU A 179 7.04 -20.35 8.92
C LEU A 179 8.12 -20.33 10.00
N GLU A 180 9.17 -21.11 9.82
CA GLU A 180 10.33 -21.19 10.72
C GLU A 180 11.41 -20.21 10.29
N GLY A 181 11.55 -19.11 11.03
CA GLY A 181 12.46 -18.00 10.74
C GLY A 181 11.70 -16.67 10.68
N PHE A 182 12.16 -15.73 9.87
CA PHE A 182 11.52 -14.42 9.71
C PHE A 182 11.12 -14.15 8.25
N THR A 183 10.18 -13.23 8.08
CA THR A 183 9.67 -12.81 6.76
C THR A 183 10.03 -11.36 6.45
N TYR A 184 10.09 -11.03 5.16
CA TYR A 184 10.41 -9.70 4.67
C TYR A 184 9.23 -9.12 3.90
N ALA A 185 8.70 -7.98 4.35
CA ALA A 185 7.69 -7.22 3.62
C ALA A 185 8.32 -6.04 2.88
N VAL A 186 8.12 -5.96 1.57
CA VAL A 186 8.54 -4.82 0.73
C VAL A 186 7.32 -4.22 0.07
N THR A 187 6.96 -3.00 0.45
CA THR A 187 5.66 -2.42 0.09
C THR A 187 5.79 -1.20 -0.84
N PRO A 188 4.86 -1.02 -1.79
CA PRO A 188 4.92 0.02 -2.80
C PRO A 188 4.42 1.37 -2.28
N PHE A 189 4.56 2.43 -3.07
CA PHE A 189 4.07 3.76 -2.70
C PHE A 189 2.55 3.93 -2.88
N ASN A 190 1.92 3.15 -3.74
CA ASN A 190 0.64 3.50 -4.34
C ASN A 190 -0.59 3.18 -3.47
N PHE A 191 -0.47 2.26 -2.50
CA PHE A 191 -1.55 1.89 -1.60
C PHE A 191 -1.06 1.76 -0.15
N THR A 192 -1.65 2.54 0.75
CA THR A 192 -1.41 2.41 2.18
C THR A 192 -1.98 1.10 2.71
N ALA A 193 -3.10 0.62 2.16
CA ALA A 193 -3.69 -0.67 2.46
C ALA A 193 -2.75 -1.83 2.19
N ILE A 194 -2.15 -1.88 1.00
CA ILE A 194 -1.12 -2.89 0.67
C ILE A 194 0.04 -2.78 1.65
N SER A 195 0.48 -1.56 1.94
CA SER A 195 1.59 -1.32 2.86
C SER A 195 1.36 -1.87 4.27
N GLY A 196 0.14 -1.75 4.80
CA GLY A 196 -0.24 -2.37 6.07
C GLY A 196 -0.53 -3.87 5.96
N ASN A 197 -1.15 -4.32 4.87
CA ASN A 197 -1.59 -5.70 4.70
C ASN A 197 -0.43 -6.68 4.54
N LEU A 198 0.62 -6.36 3.77
CA LEU A 198 1.72 -7.31 3.55
C LEU A 198 2.35 -7.77 4.87
N PRO A 199 2.76 -6.88 5.79
CA PRO A 199 3.26 -7.31 7.10
C PRO A 199 2.16 -7.86 8.02
N ALA A 200 0.95 -7.27 8.04
CA ALA A 200 -0.12 -7.71 8.94
C ALA A 200 -0.61 -9.13 8.64
N SER A 201 -0.80 -9.50 7.37
CA SER A 201 -1.24 -10.84 6.96
C SER A 201 -0.25 -11.93 7.38
N MET A 202 1.05 -11.67 7.24
CA MET A 202 2.08 -12.61 7.72
C MET A 202 2.09 -12.71 9.24
N ALA A 203 2.00 -11.57 9.94
CA ALA A 203 1.97 -11.53 11.39
C ALA A 203 0.73 -12.22 11.99
N LEU A 204 -0.45 -12.04 11.38
CA LEU A 204 -1.71 -12.70 11.76
C LEU A 204 -1.56 -14.23 11.82
N MET A 205 -0.87 -14.79 10.82
CA MET A 205 -0.61 -16.24 10.74
C MET A 205 0.51 -16.73 11.65
N GLY A 206 1.03 -15.89 12.56
CA GLY A 206 2.03 -16.25 13.57
C GLY A 206 3.48 -16.06 13.12
N ASN A 207 3.73 -15.44 11.96
CA ASN A 207 5.07 -15.09 11.50
C ASN A 207 5.55 -13.78 12.14
N VAL A 208 6.85 -13.50 12.02
CA VAL A 208 7.47 -12.23 12.38
C VAL A 208 8.05 -11.57 11.14
N VAL A 209 8.06 -10.24 11.11
CA VAL A 209 8.24 -9.47 9.89
C VAL A 209 9.29 -8.38 10.08
N VAL A 210 10.22 -8.28 9.14
CA VAL A 210 10.96 -7.04 8.86
C VAL A 210 10.26 -6.36 7.69
N TRP A 211 9.85 -5.11 7.84
CA TRP A 211 9.09 -4.35 6.86
C TRP A 211 9.89 -3.15 6.37
N LYS A 212 10.08 -3.05 5.05
CA LYS A 212 10.66 -1.88 4.36
C LYS A 212 9.60 -1.26 3.44
N PRO A 213 8.91 -0.20 3.85
CA PRO A 213 7.98 0.50 2.98
C PRO A 213 8.67 1.39 1.97
N SER A 214 7.98 1.72 0.89
CA SER A 214 8.45 2.74 -0.05
C SER A 214 8.78 4.06 0.66
N ASP A 215 9.88 4.69 0.25
CA ASP A 215 10.33 5.97 0.80
C ASP A 215 9.26 7.07 0.66
N SER A 216 8.44 7.02 -0.41
CA SER A 216 7.33 7.96 -0.65
C SER A 216 6.07 7.68 0.17
N GLN A 217 6.07 6.65 1.03
CA GLN A 217 4.91 6.24 1.83
C GLN A 217 5.22 6.24 3.34
N ILE A 218 6.42 6.69 3.74
CA ILE A 218 6.89 6.64 5.13
C ILE A 218 5.96 7.36 6.11
N PHE A 219 5.37 8.50 5.72
CA PHE A 219 4.46 9.22 6.62
C PHE A 219 3.19 8.42 6.91
N SER A 220 2.55 7.81 5.90
CA SER A 220 1.39 6.94 6.14
C SER A 220 1.78 5.61 6.79
N ALA A 221 2.96 5.04 6.48
CA ALA A 221 3.50 3.88 7.18
C ALA A 221 3.71 4.12 8.68
N LYS A 222 4.12 5.32 9.08
CA LYS A 222 4.20 5.74 10.49
C LYS A 222 2.84 5.64 11.17
N ILE A 223 1.77 6.08 10.51
CA ILE A 223 0.40 6.01 11.07
C ILE A 223 -0.05 4.55 11.20
N VAL A 224 0.27 3.70 10.22
CA VAL A 224 0.01 2.25 10.31
C VAL A 224 0.74 1.63 11.51
N MET A 225 2.00 1.99 11.75
CA MET A 225 2.74 1.50 12.94
C MET A 225 2.19 2.05 14.26
N ASP A 226 1.76 3.32 14.31
CA ASP A 226 1.08 3.87 15.48
C ASP A 226 -0.18 3.03 15.82
N VAL A 227 -0.99 2.70 14.80
CA VAL A 227 -2.18 1.84 14.95
C VAL A 227 -1.80 0.44 15.42
N PHE A 228 -0.81 -0.21 14.81
CA PHE A 228 -0.41 -1.56 15.20
C PHE A 228 0.11 -1.63 16.63
N LYS A 229 0.86 -0.62 17.07
CA LYS A 229 1.30 -0.50 18.46
C LYS A 229 0.12 -0.34 19.41
N GLU A 230 -0.82 0.56 19.12
CA GLU A 230 -2.00 0.78 19.97
C GLU A 230 -2.96 -0.41 19.98
N ALA A 231 -3.06 -1.13 18.86
CA ALA A 231 -3.81 -2.37 18.74
C ALA A 231 -3.20 -3.52 19.57
N GLY A 232 -1.93 -3.42 19.92
CA GLY A 232 -1.23 -4.39 20.77
C GLY A 232 -0.42 -5.43 20.01
N VAL A 233 0.02 -5.13 18.78
CA VAL A 233 1.05 -5.95 18.10
C VAL A 233 2.30 -6.00 18.99
N PRO A 234 2.75 -7.19 19.45
CA PRO A 234 3.86 -7.26 20.39
C PRO A 234 5.17 -6.72 19.80
N ALA A 235 6.03 -6.22 20.69
CA ALA A 235 7.38 -5.80 20.33
C ALA A 235 8.12 -6.89 19.54
N GLY A 236 8.70 -6.51 18.40
CA GLY A 236 9.48 -7.39 17.53
C GLY A 236 8.66 -8.21 16.53
N VAL A 237 7.34 -8.27 16.64
CA VAL A 237 6.51 -9.01 15.66
C VAL A 237 6.53 -8.35 14.29
N ILE A 238 6.45 -7.02 14.24
CA ILE A 238 6.66 -6.21 13.04
C ILE A 238 7.72 -5.17 13.36
N ASN A 239 8.89 -5.28 12.72
CA ASN A 239 9.95 -4.29 12.77
C ASN A 239 9.99 -3.51 11.46
N VAL A 240 10.23 -2.20 11.52
CA VAL A 240 10.24 -1.34 10.32
C VAL A 240 11.57 -0.65 10.18
N VAL A 241 12.15 -0.76 8.99
CA VAL A 241 13.42 -0.12 8.61
C VAL A 241 13.23 0.74 7.36
N PHE A 242 13.91 1.88 7.32
CA PHE A 242 13.95 2.77 6.16
C PHE A 242 15.38 3.00 5.70
N GLY A 243 15.56 3.46 4.46
CA GLY A 243 16.86 3.79 3.91
C GLY A 243 17.22 2.96 2.68
N ASP A 244 18.51 2.76 2.48
CA ASP A 244 19.06 2.15 1.27
C ASP A 244 18.44 0.76 1.01
N PRO A 245 17.61 0.62 -0.04
CA PRO A 245 16.93 -0.65 -0.32
C PRO A 245 17.91 -1.77 -0.67
N VAL A 246 19.07 -1.47 -1.25
CA VAL A 246 20.06 -2.49 -1.64
C VAL A 246 20.68 -3.09 -0.37
N MET A 247 21.26 -2.25 0.49
CA MET A 247 21.86 -2.69 1.74
C MET A 247 20.86 -3.44 2.64
N ILE A 248 19.64 -2.93 2.79
CA ILE A 248 18.61 -3.59 3.61
C ILE A 248 18.29 -4.98 3.05
N THR A 249 18.05 -5.06 1.74
CA THR A 249 17.68 -6.31 1.07
C THR A 249 18.82 -7.33 1.14
N GLU A 250 20.05 -6.93 0.81
CA GLU A 250 21.21 -7.83 0.85
C GLU A 250 21.44 -8.39 2.26
N THR A 251 21.31 -7.55 3.28
CA THR A 251 21.44 -7.97 4.68
C THR A 251 20.37 -9.02 5.04
N ILE A 252 19.11 -8.78 4.66
CA ILE A 252 18.00 -9.71 4.90
C ILE A 252 18.17 -11.02 4.14
N LEU A 253 18.42 -10.96 2.83
CA LEU A 253 18.49 -12.14 1.96
C LEU A 253 19.77 -12.96 2.18
N SER A 254 20.78 -12.42 2.87
CA SER A 254 21.97 -13.17 3.29
C SER A 254 21.77 -13.99 4.57
N HIS A 255 20.66 -13.80 5.31
CA HIS A 255 20.45 -14.44 6.60
C HIS A 255 19.87 -15.86 6.44
N PRO A 256 20.41 -16.89 7.13
CA PRO A 256 19.98 -18.28 6.97
C PRO A 256 18.54 -18.57 7.46
N ASP A 257 18.03 -17.75 8.40
CA ASP A 257 16.63 -17.83 8.89
C ASP A 257 15.62 -17.06 8.03
N PHE A 258 16.01 -16.52 6.88
CA PHE A 258 15.07 -15.89 5.94
C PHE A 258 14.09 -16.95 5.40
N SER A 259 12.79 -16.72 5.58
CA SER A 259 11.75 -17.73 5.32
C SER A 259 10.72 -17.32 4.27
N GLY A 260 10.64 -16.05 3.93
CA GLY A 260 9.70 -15.60 2.90
C GLY A 260 9.73 -14.12 2.62
N LEU A 261 9.43 -13.79 1.38
CA LEU A 261 9.24 -12.44 0.86
C LEU A 261 7.76 -12.24 0.56
N HIS A 262 7.19 -11.15 1.07
CA HIS A 262 5.92 -10.61 0.60
C HIS A 262 6.18 -9.26 -0.06
N PHE A 263 6.00 -9.19 -1.38
CA PHE A 263 6.41 -8.06 -2.19
C PHE A 263 5.26 -7.51 -3.02
N THR A 264 5.13 -6.19 -3.09
CA THR A 264 4.41 -5.56 -4.20
C THR A 264 5.25 -4.42 -4.77
N GLY A 265 5.39 -4.38 -6.10
CA GLY A 265 6.22 -3.37 -6.76
C GLY A 265 6.45 -3.65 -8.24
N SER A 266 7.60 -3.21 -8.77
CA SER A 266 7.91 -3.40 -10.18
C SER A 266 8.33 -4.84 -10.49
N THR A 267 7.99 -5.32 -11.70
CA THR A 267 8.42 -6.63 -12.19
C THR A 267 9.93 -6.77 -12.25
N PHE A 268 10.66 -5.69 -12.54
CA PHE A 268 12.12 -5.70 -12.57
C PHE A 268 12.69 -6.00 -11.17
N VAL A 269 12.26 -5.27 -10.15
CA VAL A 269 12.73 -5.48 -8.78
C VAL A 269 12.33 -6.86 -8.26
N PHE A 270 11.10 -7.32 -8.55
CA PHE A 270 10.66 -8.66 -8.13
C PHE A 270 11.53 -9.78 -8.73
N LYS A 271 11.86 -9.70 -10.03
CA LYS A 271 12.76 -10.66 -10.69
C LYS A 271 14.16 -10.64 -10.07
N GLU A 272 14.67 -9.47 -9.72
CA GLU A 272 15.98 -9.34 -9.11
C GLU A 272 16.01 -9.95 -7.70
N LEU A 273 14.98 -9.71 -6.88
CA LEU A 273 14.81 -10.38 -5.58
C LEU A 273 14.72 -11.90 -5.74
N TRP A 274 13.95 -12.38 -6.71
CA TRP A 274 13.82 -13.81 -7.00
C TRP A 274 15.17 -14.44 -7.38
N ARG A 275 15.96 -13.74 -8.21
CA ARG A 275 17.31 -14.15 -8.60
C ARG A 275 18.25 -14.22 -7.40
N GLN A 276 18.24 -13.21 -6.53
CA GLN A 276 19.10 -13.17 -5.34
C GLN A 276 18.75 -14.30 -4.35
N ILE A 277 17.46 -14.56 -4.13
CA ILE A 277 17.00 -15.67 -3.29
C ILE A 277 17.44 -17.01 -3.90
N GLY A 278 17.26 -17.20 -5.21
CA GLY A 278 17.71 -18.42 -5.89
C GLY A 278 19.22 -18.64 -5.79
N ALA A 279 20.02 -17.58 -5.92
CA ALA A 279 21.47 -17.65 -5.78
C ALA A 279 21.93 -18.03 -4.36
N ASN A 280 21.15 -17.68 -3.34
CA ASN A 280 21.45 -17.95 -1.93
C ASN A 280 20.77 -19.22 -1.40
N ILE A 281 20.17 -20.07 -2.25
CA ILE A 281 19.27 -21.14 -1.80
C ILE A 281 19.92 -22.15 -0.84
N HIS A 282 21.22 -22.41 -0.97
CA HIS A 282 21.97 -23.31 -0.08
C HIS A 282 22.23 -22.75 1.33
N ASN A 283 22.02 -21.45 1.53
CA ASN A 283 22.23 -20.79 2.82
C ASN A 283 20.99 -20.88 3.73
N TYR A 284 19.80 -21.05 3.18
CA TYR A 284 18.56 -20.99 3.95
C TYR A 284 18.22 -22.31 4.63
N LYS A 285 17.75 -22.24 5.88
CA LYS A 285 17.30 -23.41 6.64
C LYS A 285 15.99 -24.00 6.13
N THR A 286 15.17 -23.16 5.51
CA THR A 286 13.91 -23.53 4.85
C THR A 286 13.87 -22.90 3.46
N TYR A 287 13.08 -23.46 2.54
CA TYR A 287 12.91 -22.87 1.22
C TYR A 287 12.08 -21.58 1.34
N PRO A 288 12.63 -20.38 1.05
CA PRO A 288 11.88 -19.16 1.26
C PRO A 288 10.66 -19.08 0.34
N ARG A 289 9.49 -18.74 0.90
CA ARG A 289 8.28 -18.52 0.11
C ARG A 289 8.31 -17.13 -0.52
N ILE A 290 8.24 -17.06 -1.84
CA ILE A 290 8.22 -15.78 -2.56
C ILE A 290 6.80 -15.52 -3.03
N VAL A 291 6.13 -14.58 -2.37
CA VAL A 291 4.75 -14.16 -2.67
C VAL A 291 4.79 -12.71 -3.07
N GLY A 292 4.14 -12.35 -4.17
CA GLY A 292 4.04 -10.97 -4.51
C GLY A 292 3.27 -10.68 -5.78
N GLU A 293 2.95 -9.40 -5.93
CA GLU A 293 2.28 -8.87 -7.10
C GLU A 293 3.14 -7.81 -7.78
N THR A 294 2.99 -7.71 -9.10
CA THR A 294 3.64 -6.67 -9.89
C THR A 294 2.61 -5.86 -10.65
N GLY A 295 2.98 -4.66 -11.08
CA GLY A 295 2.07 -3.81 -11.85
C GLY A 295 1.70 -4.38 -13.22
N GLY A 296 0.60 -3.87 -13.78
CA GLY A 296 0.12 -4.14 -15.13
C GLY A 296 -0.26 -2.87 -15.88
N LYS A 297 -0.81 -3.05 -17.07
CA LYS A 297 -1.38 -1.98 -17.90
C LYS A 297 -2.68 -2.46 -18.54
N ASP A 298 -3.78 -1.99 -17.96
CA ASP A 298 -5.11 -2.53 -18.23
C ASP A 298 -5.71 -1.91 -19.49
N PHE A 299 -6.77 -2.54 -19.98
CA PHE A 299 -7.45 -2.13 -21.21
C PHE A 299 -8.97 -2.12 -21.03
N ILE A 300 -9.64 -1.29 -21.82
CA ILE A 300 -11.10 -1.27 -21.97
C ILE A 300 -11.44 -1.66 -23.41
N VAL A 301 -12.37 -2.59 -23.62
CA VAL A 301 -12.94 -2.88 -24.95
C VAL A 301 -14.43 -2.55 -24.95
N ALA A 302 -14.84 -1.64 -25.84
CA ALA A 302 -16.24 -1.20 -25.95
C ALA A 302 -16.87 -1.70 -27.26
N HIS A 303 -17.77 -2.67 -27.14
CA HIS A 303 -18.59 -3.16 -28.24
C HIS A 303 -19.57 -2.07 -28.73
N LYS A 304 -20.07 -2.18 -29.97
CA LYS A 304 -21.01 -1.20 -30.56
C LYS A 304 -22.33 -1.02 -29.79
N THR A 305 -22.66 -1.95 -28.87
CA THR A 305 -23.85 -1.89 -28.01
C THR A 305 -23.58 -1.27 -26.64
N ALA A 306 -22.33 -0.90 -26.35
CA ALA A 306 -22.00 -0.23 -25.09
C ALA A 306 -22.59 1.18 -25.06
N VAL A 307 -22.98 1.65 -23.87
CA VAL A 307 -23.52 2.99 -23.67
C VAL A 307 -22.38 4.01 -23.65
N PRO A 308 -22.32 4.97 -24.59
CA PRO A 308 -21.17 5.86 -24.75
C PRO A 308 -20.77 6.63 -23.48
N LYS A 309 -21.74 7.17 -22.73
CA LYS A 309 -21.42 7.90 -21.48
C LYS A 309 -20.86 6.99 -20.37
N GLN A 310 -21.33 5.74 -20.26
CA GLN A 310 -20.76 4.78 -19.31
C GLN A 310 -19.32 4.44 -19.68
N VAL A 311 -19.04 4.25 -20.97
CA VAL A 311 -17.69 4.01 -21.49
C VAL A 311 -16.77 5.19 -21.20
N SER A 312 -17.21 6.43 -21.45
CA SER A 312 -16.39 7.62 -21.17
C SER A 312 -16.08 7.74 -19.68
N THR A 313 -17.07 7.55 -18.79
CA THR A 313 -16.86 7.56 -17.33
C THR A 313 -15.87 6.49 -16.90
N ALA A 314 -15.97 5.27 -17.44
CA ALA A 314 -15.03 4.19 -17.14
C ALA A 314 -13.61 4.52 -17.61
N ILE A 315 -13.45 5.12 -18.79
CA ILE A 315 -12.15 5.56 -19.31
C ILE A 315 -11.54 6.61 -18.40
N VAL A 316 -12.25 7.72 -18.14
CA VAL A 316 -11.63 8.84 -17.43
C VAL A 316 -11.34 8.52 -15.96
N ARG A 317 -12.19 7.75 -15.27
CA ARG A 317 -11.89 7.29 -13.91
C ARG A 317 -10.79 6.22 -13.90
N GLY A 318 -10.89 5.23 -14.78
CA GLY A 318 -9.93 4.13 -14.85
C GLY A 318 -8.52 4.56 -15.25
N ALA A 319 -8.40 5.60 -16.08
CA ALA A 319 -7.11 6.12 -16.53
C ALA A 319 -6.53 7.17 -15.58
N PHE A 320 -7.36 8.06 -15.02
CA PHE A 320 -6.84 9.28 -14.38
C PHE A 320 -7.06 9.38 -12.87
N GLU A 321 -7.90 8.52 -12.25
CA GLU A 321 -7.93 8.47 -10.80
C GLU A 321 -6.56 8.10 -10.23
N PHE A 322 -6.16 8.84 -9.21
CA PHE A 322 -4.82 8.76 -8.64
C PHE A 322 -3.70 8.91 -9.70
N GLN A 323 -3.94 9.78 -10.68
CA GLN A 323 -3.03 10.08 -11.79
C GLN A 323 -2.58 8.83 -12.57
N GLY A 324 -3.41 7.79 -12.62
CA GLY A 324 -3.07 6.52 -13.27
C GLY A 324 -2.00 5.71 -12.54
N GLN A 325 -1.73 5.99 -11.27
CA GLN A 325 -0.70 5.33 -10.46
C GLN A 325 -1.23 4.11 -9.68
N LYS A 326 -2.30 3.50 -10.17
CA LYS A 326 -2.80 2.20 -9.68
C LYS A 326 -2.13 1.07 -10.47
N CYS A 327 -1.95 -0.10 -9.85
CA CYS A 327 -1.41 -1.29 -10.51
C CYS A 327 -2.23 -1.71 -11.75
N SER A 328 -3.52 -1.33 -11.76
CA SER A 328 -4.57 -1.69 -12.71
C SER A 328 -5.12 -0.48 -13.51
N ALA A 329 -4.36 0.62 -13.60
CA ALA A 329 -4.84 1.79 -14.32
C ALA A 329 -5.04 1.49 -15.83
N ALA A 330 -6.23 1.81 -16.35
CA ALA A 330 -6.58 1.60 -17.75
C ALA A 330 -5.74 2.51 -18.64
N SER A 331 -4.87 1.94 -19.46
CA SER A 331 -3.92 2.70 -20.28
C SER A 331 -4.17 2.56 -21.78
N ARG A 332 -5.17 1.75 -22.17
CA ARG A 332 -5.58 1.53 -23.56
C ARG A 332 -7.10 1.36 -23.63
N ALA A 333 -7.74 1.92 -24.64
CA ALA A 333 -9.15 1.71 -24.93
C ALA A 333 -9.34 1.33 -26.41
N TYR A 334 -10.13 0.27 -26.66
CA TYR A 334 -10.48 -0.22 -27.98
C TYR A 334 -11.98 -0.02 -28.18
N ILE A 335 -12.36 0.94 -29.04
CA ILE A 335 -13.73 1.44 -29.11
C ILE A 335 -14.30 1.21 -30.51
N ALA A 336 -15.50 0.64 -30.59
CA ALA A 336 -16.17 0.44 -31.87
C ALA A 336 -16.40 1.78 -32.60
N LYS A 337 -16.07 1.82 -33.89
CA LYS A 337 -16.16 3.02 -34.74
C LYS A 337 -17.53 3.70 -34.69
N SER A 338 -18.61 2.93 -34.55
CA SER A 338 -19.99 3.44 -34.52
C SER A 338 -20.33 4.28 -33.28
N ILE A 339 -19.63 4.07 -32.15
CA ILE A 339 -19.87 4.81 -30.89
C ILE A 339 -18.74 5.80 -30.58
N TRP A 340 -17.61 5.70 -31.28
CA TRP A 340 -16.43 6.53 -31.01
C TRP A 340 -16.71 8.05 -31.03
N PRO A 341 -17.48 8.64 -31.98
CA PRO A 341 -17.71 10.07 -31.98
C PRO A 341 -18.32 10.60 -30.66
N GLU A 342 -19.27 9.86 -30.09
CA GLU A 342 -19.94 10.23 -28.83
C GLU A 342 -19.03 9.97 -27.61
N VAL A 343 -18.29 8.85 -27.60
CA VAL A 343 -17.32 8.57 -26.53
C VAL A 343 -16.19 9.61 -26.53
N LYS A 344 -15.61 9.94 -27.69
CA LYS A 344 -14.57 10.97 -27.84
C LYS A 344 -15.04 12.30 -27.27
N LYS A 345 -16.25 12.73 -27.65
CA LYS A 345 -16.85 13.98 -27.15
C LYS A 345 -16.89 13.99 -25.62
N HIS A 346 -17.47 12.95 -25.01
CA HIS A 346 -17.60 12.90 -23.55
C HIS A 346 -16.27 12.77 -22.81
N VAL A 347 -15.30 12.00 -23.34
CA VAL A 347 -13.97 11.91 -22.74
C VAL A 347 -13.27 13.27 -22.74
N VAL A 348 -13.30 13.99 -23.86
CA VAL A 348 -12.69 15.33 -23.95
C VAL A 348 -13.41 16.33 -23.05
N GLU A 349 -14.75 16.30 -23.00
CA GLU A 349 -15.54 17.13 -22.07
C GLU A 349 -15.19 16.84 -20.61
N ASP A 350 -15.14 15.57 -20.22
CA ASP A 350 -14.87 15.15 -18.85
C ASP A 350 -13.43 15.56 -18.46
N VAL A 351 -12.42 15.30 -19.31
CA VAL A 351 -11.02 15.69 -19.06
C VAL A 351 -10.84 17.20 -18.91
N ASN A 352 -11.46 18.00 -19.78
CA ASN A 352 -11.38 19.46 -19.69
C ASN A 352 -12.07 20.03 -18.42
N SER A 353 -12.94 19.24 -17.77
CA SER A 353 -13.60 19.66 -16.54
C SER A 353 -12.77 19.38 -15.28
N PHE A 354 -11.70 18.58 -15.40
CA PHE A 354 -10.86 18.22 -14.26
C PHE A 354 -10.06 19.41 -13.74
N LYS A 355 -10.17 19.64 -12.43
CA LYS A 355 -9.27 20.52 -11.70
C LYS A 355 -8.04 19.74 -11.23
N MET A 356 -6.89 20.37 -11.33
CA MET A 356 -5.60 19.83 -10.94
C MET A 356 -4.94 20.69 -9.87
N GLY A 357 -4.46 20.08 -8.78
CA GLY A 357 -3.79 20.83 -7.72
C GLY A 357 -3.51 20.02 -6.44
N SER A 358 -3.39 20.74 -5.33
CA SER A 358 -3.20 20.15 -4.00
C SER A 358 -4.43 19.34 -3.58
N PRO A 359 -4.27 18.17 -2.93
CA PRO A 359 -5.39 17.42 -2.37
C PRO A 359 -6.07 18.11 -1.18
N GLU A 360 -5.48 19.18 -0.63
CA GLU A 360 -6.15 20.04 0.36
C GLU A 360 -7.44 20.65 -0.21
N ASP A 361 -7.41 21.09 -1.48
CA ASP A 361 -8.62 21.45 -2.22
C ASP A 361 -9.25 20.18 -2.77
N MET A 362 -10.23 19.66 -2.03
CA MET A 362 -10.98 18.45 -2.38
C MET A 362 -11.91 18.63 -3.59
N SER A 363 -11.88 19.77 -4.30
CA SER A 363 -12.49 19.90 -5.63
C SER A 363 -11.56 19.46 -6.76
N ASN A 364 -10.27 19.24 -6.48
CA ASN A 364 -9.32 18.69 -7.43
C ASN A 364 -9.57 17.20 -7.68
N PHE A 365 -9.67 16.84 -8.96
CA PHE A 365 -9.72 15.44 -9.39
C PHE A 365 -8.31 14.89 -9.63
N ILE A 366 -7.41 15.76 -10.09
CA ILE A 366 -6.01 15.44 -10.40
C ILE A 366 -5.10 16.14 -9.39
N THR A 367 -4.06 15.43 -8.97
CA THR A 367 -2.98 15.96 -8.14
C THR A 367 -1.64 15.59 -8.77
N ALA A 368 -0.53 15.61 -8.02
CA ALA A 368 0.77 15.28 -8.57
C ALA A 368 1.03 13.76 -8.66
N VAL A 369 1.92 13.37 -9.58
CA VAL A 369 2.54 12.04 -9.58
C VAL A 369 3.61 11.93 -8.48
N ILE A 370 3.95 10.71 -8.09
CA ILE A 370 4.59 10.44 -6.78
C ILE A 370 5.97 11.07 -6.58
N HIS A 371 6.81 11.14 -7.61
CA HIS A 371 8.18 11.64 -7.51
C HIS A 371 8.75 12.02 -8.88
N GLU A 372 9.87 12.74 -8.89
CA GLU A 372 10.52 13.24 -10.10
C GLU A 372 10.79 12.15 -11.16
N GLY A 373 11.30 10.98 -10.78
CA GLY A 373 11.52 9.89 -11.74
C GLY A 373 10.24 9.40 -12.46
N SER A 374 9.07 9.51 -11.82
CA SER A 374 7.78 9.18 -12.45
C SER A 374 7.34 10.32 -13.37
N PHE A 375 7.54 11.56 -12.94
CA PHE A 375 7.29 12.74 -13.76
C PHE A 375 8.11 12.70 -15.06
N ASP A 376 9.43 12.55 -14.96
CA ASP A 376 10.33 12.60 -16.11
C ASP A 376 10.01 11.46 -17.11
N LYS A 377 9.66 10.28 -16.59
CA LYS A 377 9.22 9.15 -17.41
C LYS A 377 7.93 9.48 -18.17
N LEU A 378 6.93 10.06 -17.51
CA LEU A 378 5.64 10.39 -18.12
C LEU A 378 5.76 11.55 -19.12
N ALA A 379 6.48 12.61 -18.76
CA ALA A 379 6.80 13.72 -19.66
C ALA A 379 7.49 13.20 -20.93
N GLY A 380 8.45 12.28 -20.79
CA GLY A 380 9.10 11.63 -21.93
C GLY A 380 8.17 10.79 -22.82
N TYR A 381 7.10 10.19 -22.28
CA TYR A 381 6.07 9.54 -23.12
C TYR A 381 5.19 10.55 -23.86
N ILE A 382 4.84 11.65 -23.20
CA ILE A 382 4.07 12.74 -23.81
C ILE A 382 4.88 13.37 -24.97
N ASP A 383 6.16 13.62 -24.77
CA ASP A 383 7.03 14.19 -25.81
C ASP A 383 7.18 13.25 -27.01
N LYS A 384 7.26 11.94 -26.76
CA LYS A 384 7.24 10.93 -27.83
C LYS A 384 5.93 10.95 -28.59
N ALA A 385 4.79 11.01 -27.89
CA ALA A 385 3.47 11.09 -28.52
C ALA A 385 3.32 12.35 -29.39
N LYS A 386 3.84 13.50 -28.95
CA LYS A 386 3.86 14.75 -29.75
C LYS A 386 4.69 14.63 -31.04
N ALA A 387 5.75 13.82 -31.01
CA ALA A 387 6.66 13.64 -32.15
C ALA A 387 6.23 12.52 -33.11
N ASP A 388 5.35 11.62 -32.65
CA ASP A 388 4.88 10.48 -33.43
C ASP A 388 3.76 10.90 -34.39
N LYS A 389 3.89 10.55 -35.67
CA LYS A 389 2.92 10.91 -36.71
C LYS A 389 1.68 10.01 -36.70
N ASP A 390 1.76 8.86 -36.05
CA ASP A 390 0.67 7.89 -35.94
C ASP A 390 -0.17 8.10 -34.66
N VAL A 391 0.17 9.11 -33.84
CA VAL A 391 -0.51 9.44 -32.58
C VAL A 391 -1.08 10.86 -32.64
N GLU A 392 -2.36 11.00 -32.28
CA GLU A 392 -3.03 12.29 -32.10
C GLU A 392 -3.30 12.48 -30.61
N ILE A 393 -2.83 13.59 -30.02
CA ILE A 393 -3.23 13.99 -28.66
C ILE A 393 -4.56 14.72 -28.77
N LEU A 394 -5.61 14.16 -28.18
CA LEU A 394 -6.97 14.69 -28.25
C LEU A 394 -7.20 15.82 -27.25
N VAL A 395 -6.58 15.72 -26.06
CA VAL A 395 -6.68 16.68 -24.96
C VAL A 395 -5.50 16.49 -23.99
N GLY A 396 -5.08 17.57 -23.34
CA GLY A 396 -3.98 17.58 -22.37
C GLY A 396 -2.60 17.61 -23.03
N GLY A 397 -1.63 16.90 -22.43
CA GLY A 397 -0.25 16.85 -22.90
C GLY A 397 0.67 17.92 -22.31
N GLY A 398 0.20 18.72 -21.35
CA GLY A 398 1.03 19.58 -20.52
C GLY A 398 1.64 18.85 -19.32
N TYR A 399 2.75 19.39 -18.80
CA TYR A 399 3.38 18.95 -17.57
C TYR A 399 4.20 20.08 -16.95
N ASP A 400 4.23 20.15 -15.62
CA ASP A 400 5.05 21.12 -14.87
C ASP A 400 5.52 20.50 -13.55
N LYS A 401 6.83 20.62 -13.27
CA LYS A 401 7.45 20.25 -11.99
C LYS A 401 7.98 21.43 -11.17
N SER A 402 7.57 22.66 -11.46
CA SER A 402 8.06 23.88 -10.79
C SER A 402 7.71 23.93 -9.28
N LYS A 403 6.52 23.42 -8.91
CA LYS A 403 6.00 23.36 -7.54
C LYS A 403 5.74 21.93 -7.06
N GLY A 404 5.02 21.15 -7.84
CA GLY A 404 4.70 19.75 -7.60
C GLY A 404 4.85 18.97 -8.90
N TYR A 405 4.89 17.65 -8.86
CA TYR A 405 5.08 16.82 -10.06
C TYR A 405 3.77 16.65 -10.85
N PHE A 406 3.30 17.71 -11.51
CA PHE A 406 1.99 17.71 -12.19
C PHE A 406 2.09 17.26 -13.64
N ILE A 407 1.30 16.25 -14.00
CA ILE A 407 1.11 15.76 -15.36
C ILE A 407 -0.37 15.96 -15.71
N GLU A 408 -0.66 16.64 -16.81
CA GLU A 408 -2.04 16.78 -17.27
C GLU A 408 -2.62 15.43 -17.72
N PRO A 409 -3.89 15.13 -17.41
CA PRO A 409 -4.60 14.00 -18.02
C PRO A 409 -4.53 14.13 -19.54
N THR A 410 -3.92 13.13 -20.18
CA THR A 410 -3.64 13.16 -21.62
C THR A 410 -4.32 11.97 -22.27
N VAL A 411 -5.09 12.22 -23.33
CA VAL A 411 -5.79 11.20 -24.14
C VAL A 411 -5.24 11.17 -25.54
#